data_AF-A0A662RQ71-F1
#
_entry.id   AF-A0A662RQ71-F1
#
_cell.length_a   1.000
_cell.length_b   1.000
_cell.length_c   1.000
_cell.angle_alpha   90.00
_cell.angle_beta   90.00
_cell.angle_gamma   90.00
#
_symmetry.space_group_name_H-M   'P 1'
#
loop_
_entity.id
_entity.type
_entity.pdbx_description
1 polymer ?
#
loop_
_entity_poly.entity_id
_entity_poly.type
_entity_poly.pdbx_seq_one_letter_code
_entity_poly.pdbx_strand_id
1 'polypeptide(L)'
;KLEAELRAKASAVKTRRLQRRQKYIVDDVEVEVVHPMDNTEFCANCTRLRITSEGMIKPCLLRNDNLVPIERVDDEHIISRLKMAMRYREPFFRRKKYKGYEIRE
;
A
#
# COMPACT_ATOMS: atom_id res chain seq x y z
N LYS A 1 -0.91 -18.13 11.72
CA LYS A 1 -0.24 -19.44 11.94
C LYS A 1 1.06 -19.52 11.15
N LEU A 2 1.03 -19.45 9.82
CA LEU A 2 2.23 -19.48 8.95
C LEU A 2 3.30 -18.44 9.32
N GLU A 3 2.95 -17.15 9.42
CA GLU A 3 3.94 -16.10 9.74
C GLU A 3 4.57 -16.25 11.13
N ALA A 4 3.85 -16.86 12.09
CA ALA A 4 4.40 -17.15 13.41
C ALA A 4 5.43 -18.30 13.34
N GLU A 5 5.14 -19.33 12.54
CA GLU A 5 6.08 -20.44 12.27
C GLU A 5 7.32 -19.95 11.52
N LEU A 6 7.15 -19.08 10.52
CA LEU A 6 8.26 -18.45 9.81
C LEU A 6 9.11 -17.58 10.74
N ARG A 7 8.47 -16.77 11.59
CA ARG A 7 9.18 -15.95 12.58
C ARG A 7 9.97 -16.79 13.58
N ALA A 8 9.43 -17.93 14.02
CA ALA A 8 10.11 -18.82 14.97
C ALA A 8 11.34 -19.52 14.36
N LYS A 9 11.32 -19.79 13.05
CA LYS A 9 12.44 -20.42 12.32
C LYS A 9 13.45 -19.43 11.74
N ALA A 10 13.08 -18.15 11.66
CA ALA A 10 13.89 -17.17 10.97
C ALA A 10 15.11 -16.74 11.79
N SER A 11 16.27 -16.69 11.16
CA SER A 11 17.48 -16.09 11.71
C SER A 11 17.38 -14.56 11.78
N ALA A 12 16.56 -13.96 10.90
CA ALA A 12 16.27 -12.52 10.91
C ALA A 12 14.90 -12.21 10.31
N VAL A 13 14.27 -11.14 10.79
CA VAL A 13 13.05 -10.57 10.20
C VAL A 13 13.32 -9.14 9.77
N LYS A 14 13.09 -8.83 8.50
CA LYS A 14 13.26 -7.48 7.92
C LYS A 14 11.93 -6.94 7.45
N THR A 15 11.71 -5.63 7.62
CA THR A 15 10.50 -4.96 7.12
C THR A 15 10.85 -4.04 5.96
N ARG A 16 10.16 -4.21 4.83
CA ARG A 16 10.37 -3.37 3.64
C ARG A 16 9.59 -2.06 3.73
N ARG A 17 10.15 -0.95 3.23
CA ARG A 17 9.45 0.36 3.19
C ARG A 17 8.12 0.32 2.43
N LEU A 18 8.12 -0.31 1.24
CA LEU A 18 6.90 -0.44 0.45
C LEU A 18 5.96 -1.45 1.11
N GLN A 19 4.75 -0.99 1.46
CA GLN A 19 3.67 -1.82 2.01
C GLN A 19 4.00 -2.52 3.34
N ARG A 20 5.09 -2.15 4.02
CA ARG A 20 5.54 -2.73 5.30
C ARG A 20 5.56 -4.26 5.33
N ARG A 21 5.90 -4.89 4.21
CA ARG A 21 5.91 -6.34 4.11
C ARG A 21 7.09 -6.92 4.88
N GLN A 22 6.85 -8.01 5.58
CA GLN A 22 7.84 -8.72 6.38
C GLN A 22 8.54 -9.78 5.53
N LYS A 23 9.86 -9.83 5.67
CA LYS A 23 10.74 -10.80 5.05
C LYS A 23 11.38 -11.61 6.17
N TYR A 24 11.29 -12.93 6.07
CA TYR A 24 11.84 -13.89 7.02
C TYR A 24 13.04 -14.55 6.35
N ILE A 25 14.21 -14.51 6.99
CA ILE A 25 15.39 -15.25 6.52
C ILE A 25 15.37 -16.61 7.22
N VAL A 26 15.06 -17.68 6.50
CA VAL A 26 14.98 -19.06 7.03
C VAL A 26 15.95 -19.92 6.24
N ASP A 27 16.92 -20.56 6.93
CA ASP A 27 17.97 -21.36 6.30
C ASP A 27 18.68 -20.63 5.13
N ASP A 28 19.03 -19.36 5.37
CA ASP A 28 19.62 -18.42 4.41
C ASP A 28 18.76 -18.08 3.17
N VAL A 29 17.49 -18.49 3.15
CA VAL A 29 16.50 -18.15 2.12
C VAL A 29 15.56 -17.03 2.59
N GLU A 30 15.32 -16.04 1.73
CA GLU A 30 14.36 -14.96 2.01
C GLU A 30 12.94 -15.36 1.61
N VAL A 31 12.05 -15.45 2.59
CA VAL A 31 10.62 -15.73 2.40
C VAL A 31 9.81 -14.47 2.73
N GLU A 32 8.94 -14.05 1.81
CA GLU A 32 8.05 -12.90 2.00
C GLU A 32 6.59 -13.34 1.84
N VAL A 33 5.76 -13.12 2.87
CA VAL A 33 4.32 -13.43 2.81
C VAL A 33 3.57 -12.16 2.42
N VAL A 34 2.77 -12.25 1.35
CA VAL A 34 1.98 -11.13 0.85
C VAL A 34 0.49 -11.42 1.10
N HIS A 35 -0.13 -10.61 1.95
CA HIS A 35 -1.56 -10.61 2.15
C HIS A 35 -2.22 -9.62 1.18
N PRO A 36 -2.91 -10.10 0.12
CA PRO A 36 -3.44 -9.21 -0.91
C PRO A 36 -4.70 -8.44 -0.48
N MET A 37 -5.42 -8.94 0.53
CA MET A 37 -6.73 -8.42 0.98
C MET A 37 -6.72 -8.12 2.49
N ASP A 38 -7.61 -7.23 2.93
CA ASP A 38 -7.89 -6.88 4.33
C ASP A 38 -6.69 -6.38 5.17
N ASN A 39 -5.58 -6.03 4.51
CA ASN A 39 -4.38 -5.56 5.19
C ASN A 39 -4.32 -4.01 5.20
N THR A 40 -4.82 -3.42 6.28
CA THR A 40 -4.81 -1.97 6.49
C THR A 40 -3.40 -1.38 6.56
N GLU A 41 -2.41 -2.11 7.09
CA GLU A 41 -1.01 -1.69 7.15
C GLU A 41 -0.38 -1.66 5.74
N PHE A 42 -0.66 -2.69 4.94
CA PHE A 42 -0.23 -2.76 3.54
C PHE A 42 -0.76 -1.57 2.75
N CYS A 43 -2.06 -1.27 2.86
CA CYS A 43 -2.66 -0.14 2.14
C CYS A 43 -2.11 1.21 2.62
N ALA A 44 -1.95 1.41 3.92
CA ALA A 44 -1.40 2.63 4.49
C ALA A 44 0.03 2.92 4.01
N ASN A 45 0.83 1.88 3.76
CA ASN A 45 2.23 1.99 3.34
C ASN A 45 2.45 1.75 1.85
N CYS A 46 1.39 1.63 1.04
CA CYS A 46 1.51 1.54 -0.41
C CYS A 46 1.83 2.93 -0.98
N THR A 47 2.84 3.06 -1.85
CA THR A 47 3.21 4.35 -2.47
C THR A 47 3.05 4.35 -4.00
N ARG A 48 2.34 3.35 -4.55
CA ARG A 48 2.19 3.17 -6.01
C ARG A 48 1.07 4.04 -6.56
N LEU A 49 1.38 4.80 -7.62
CA LEU A 49 0.40 5.33 -8.57
C LEU A 49 0.35 4.42 -9.81
N ARG A 50 -0.76 4.44 -10.54
CA ARG A 50 -0.96 3.69 -11.79
C ARG A 50 -1.62 4.58 -12.82
N ILE A 51 -1.58 4.15 -14.09
CA ILE A 51 -2.32 4.76 -15.19
C ILE A 51 -3.33 3.73 -15.71
N THR A 52 -4.57 4.16 -15.97
CA THR A 52 -5.59 3.31 -16.62
C THR A 52 -5.46 3.39 -18.14
N SER A 53 -6.10 2.45 -18.86
CA SER A 53 -6.15 2.44 -20.33
C SER A 53 -6.75 3.72 -20.93
N GLU A 54 -7.62 4.39 -20.19
CA GLU A 54 -8.30 5.64 -20.57
C GLU A 54 -7.48 6.89 -20.23
N GLY A 55 -6.21 6.74 -19.82
CA GLY A 55 -5.33 7.88 -19.52
C GLY A 55 -5.63 8.56 -18.19
N MET A 56 -6.13 7.83 -17.19
CA MET A 56 -6.37 8.38 -15.84
C MET A 56 -5.30 7.92 -14.85
N ILE A 57 -4.81 8.81 -14.00
CA ILE A 57 -4.02 8.44 -12.83
C ILE A 57 -4.94 7.78 -11.82
N LYS A 58 -4.56 6.58 -11.40
CA LYS A 58 -5.25 5.75 -10.41
C LYS A 58 -4.42 5.67 -9.13
N PRO A 59 -4.78 6.45 -8.08
CA PRO A 59 -3.98 6.53 -6.86
C PRO A 59 -4.02 5.25 -6.01
N CYS A 60 -5.07 4.45 -6.15
CA CYS A 60 -5.24 3.17 -5.47
C CYS A 60 -5.80 2.13 -6.43
N LEU A 61 -5.24 0.91 -6.41
CA LEU A 61 -5.66 -0.17 -7.31
C LEU A 61 -7.15 -0.51 -7.19
N LEU A 62 -7.69 -0.47 -5.97
CA LEU A 62 -9.04 -0.92 -5.67
C LEU A 62 -10.07 0.22 -5.64
N ARG A 63 -9.67 1.46 -5.97
CA ARG A 63 -10.56 2.63 -5.97
C ARG A 63 -10.77 3.20 -7.35
N ASN A 64 -12.02 3.54 -7.67
CA ASN A 64 -12.40 4.21 -8.92
C ASN A 64 -13.03 5.58 -8.67
N ASP A 65 -13.26 5.96 -7.41
CA ASP A 65 -13.90 7.20 -6.99
C ASP A 65 -12.91 8.38 -6.88
N ASN A 66 -11.62 8.14 -7.05
CA ASN A 66 -10.56 9.13 -6.90
C ASN A 66 -9.57 9.16 -8.08
N LEU A 67 -10.06 8.79 -9.27
CA LEU A 67 -9.28 8.86 -10.51
C LEU A 67 -9.02 10.32 -10.91
N VAL A 68 -7.86 10.55 -11.53
CA VAL A 68 -7.46 11.88 -12.02
C VAL A 68 -7.18 11.81 -13.52
N PRO A 69 -7.96 12.49 -14.38
CA PRO A 69 -7.76 12.44 -15.83
C PRO A 69 -6.50 13.21 -16.26
N ILE A 70 -5.78 12.65 -17.23
CA ILE A 70 -4.67 13.32 -17.93
C ILE A 70 -5.18 13.82 -19.28
N GLU A 71 -5.63 15.07 -19.30
CA GLU A 71 -6.24 15.68 -20.49
C GLU A 71 -5.21 16.19 -21.52
N ARG A 72 -3.96 16.41 -21.07
CA ARG A 72 -2.86 16.92 -21.89
C ARG A 72 -1.56 16.25 -21.48
N VAL A 73 -0.59 16.24 -22.40
CA VAL A 73 0.71 15.57 -22.21
C VAL A 73 1.88 16.54 -22.00
N ASP A 74 1.58 17.82 -21.77
CA ASP A 74 2.60 18.79 -21.37
C ASP A 74 3.06 18.57 -19.93
N ASP A 75 4.34 18.81 -19.66
CA ASP A 75 4.99 18.52 -18.37
C ASP A 75 4.29 19.24 -17.20
N GLU A 76 3.93 20.51 -17.39
CA GLU A 76 3.27 21.32 -16.36
C GLU A 76 1.94 20.72 -15.94
N HIS A 77 1.12 20.31 -16.92
CA HIS A 77 -0.14 19.64 -16.68
C HIS A 77 0.06 18.29 -16.00
N ILE A 78 0.97 17.44 -16.50
CA ILE A 78 1.27 16.13 -15.91
C ILE A 78 1.70 16.29 -14.44
N ILE A 79 2.59 17.23 -14.14
CA ILE A 79 3.06 17.52 -12.78
C ILE A 79 1.88 17.95 -11.90
N SER A 80 1.01 18.82 -12.39
CA SER A 80 -0.21 19.25 -11.68
C SER A 80 -1.14 18.07 -11.38
N ARG A 81 -1.37 17.18 -12.34
CA ARG A 81 -2.22 15.99 -12.17
C ARG A 81 -1.60 14.97 -11.22
N LEU A 82 -0.29 14.74 -11.26
CA LEU A 82 0.41 13.90 -10.30
C LEU A 82 0.27 14.44 -8.87
N LYS A 83 0.48 15.75 -8.66
CA LYS A 83 0.29 16.39 -7.35
C LYS A 83 -1.17 16.23 -6.86
N MET A 84 -2.14 16.37 -7.75
CA MET A 84 -3.55 16.17 -7.41
C MET A 84 -3.85 14.71 -7.04
N ALA A 85 -3.37 13.75 -7.83
CA ALA A 85 -3.52 12.32 -7.55
C ALA A 85 -2.90 11.93 -6.20
N MET A 86 -1.75 12.53 -5.84
CA MET A 86 -1.13 12.33 -4.53
C MET A 86 -2.01 12.85 -3.38
N ARG A 87 -2.71 13.99 -3.56
CA ARG A 87 -3.65 14.53 -2.57
C ARG A 87 -4.90 13.67 -2.42
N TYR A 88 -5.40 13.10 -3.52
CA TYR A 88 -6.58 12.22 -3.52
C TYR A 88 -6.26 10.78 -3.10
N ARG A 89 -4.98 10.46 -2.91
CA ARG A 89 -4.54 9.11 -2.59
C ARG A 89 -5.03 8.70 -1.22
N GLU A 90 -5.86 7.66 -1.20
CA GLU A 90 -6.42 7.10 0.02
C GLU A 90 -6.34 5.56 0.00
N PRO A 91 -5.97 4.91 1.13
CA PRO A 91 -6.12 3.47 1.31
C PRO A 91 -7.55 2.98 1.00
N PHE A 92 -7.66 1.81 0.38
CA PHE A 92 -8.95 1.12 0.25
C PHE A 92 -9.34 0.47 1.60
N PHE A 93 -8.48 -0.40 2.13
CA PHE A 93 -8.62 -0.92 3.48
C PHE A 93 -8.12 0.11 4.49
N ARG A 94 -9.03 0.64 5.30
CA ARG A 94 -8.73 1.60 6.38
C ARG A 94 -8.93 0.90 7.73
N ARG A 95 -8.13 1.27 8.74
CA ARG A 95 -8.42 0.86 10.13
C ARG A 95 -9.84 1.32 10.46
N LYS A 96 -10.72 0.40 10.87
CA LYS A 96 -12.04 0.77 11.41
C LYS A 96 -11.77 1.64 12.64
N LYS A 97 -12.24 2.88 12.63
CA LYS A 97 -12.37 3.65 13.89
C LYS A 97 -13.44 2.93 14.69
N TYR A 98 -13.04 2.05 15.61
CA TYR A 98 -13.97 1.53 16.60
C TYR A 98 -14.43 2.73 17.43
N LYS A 99 -15.73 3.04 17.40
CA LYS A 99 -16.32 3.97 18.35
C LYS A 99 -16.11 3.39 19.75
N GLY A 100 -15.23 3.99 20.56
CA GLY A 100 -15.41 3.99 22.01
C GLY A 100 -14.45 3.20 22.90
N TYR A 101 -13.23 2.82 22.51
CA TYR A 101 -12.22 2.40 23.50
C TYR A 101 -10.84 2.95 23.16
N GLU A 102 -10.38 3.92 23.97
CA GLU A 102 -8.97 4.28 24.08
C GLU A 102 -8.23 3.09 24.69
N ILE A 103 -7.36 2.46 23.91
CA ILE A 103 -6.39 1.51 24.46
C ILE A 103 -5.26 2.38 24.99
N ARG A 104 -5.22 2.59 26.31
CA ARG A 104 -4.07 3.17 27.00
C ARG A 104 -2.90 2.20 26.85
N GLU A 105 -1.76 2.72 26.38
CA GLU A 105 -0.46 2.04 26.49
C GLU A 105 -0.06 1.84 27.96
#